data_AF-A0A1B0BMU0-F1
#
_entry.id   AF-A0A1B0BMU0-F1
#
_cell.length_a   1.000
_cell.length_b   1.000
_cell.length_c   1.000
_cell.angle_alpha   90.00
_cell.angle_beta   90.00
_cell.angle_gamma   90.00
#
_symmetry.space_group_name_H-M   'P 1'
#
loop_
_entity.id
_entity.type
_entity.pdbx_description
1 polymer ?
#
loop_
_entity_poly.entity_id
_entity_poly.type
_entity_poly.pdbx_seq_one_letter_code
_entity_poly.pdbx_strand_id
1 'polypeptide(L)'
;MFNINLPCTMENKENTRPFVIRESSSDSDEDGGRILYRDDDNTRQAKIARKESLSLKLQLRPDKQDLINRNILHQVTDNELKETKEAIGARLIRRLSMRPTAEELVERNILKTQTPAEEKKQKEEKKSYLLRKLSFRPTVEELKEKKIIRFNDYIEVTQAHDYDRRADKPWTRLTPKDKAAIRKELNEFKSSEMAVHEGSRHLTRFHRP
;
A
#
# COMPACT_ATOMS: atom_id res chain seq x y z
N MET A 1 -23.71 -30.81 -4.03
CA MET A 1 -25.09 -30.47 -3.63
C MET A 1 -25.01 -29.28 -2.69
N PHE A 2 -25.35 -28.07 -3.15
CA PHE A 2 -25.56 -26.92 -2.28
C PHE A 2 -26.91 -26.31 -2.66
N ASN A 3 -27.93 -26.67 -1.87
CA ASN A 3 -29.26 -26.08 -1.95
C ASN A 3 -29.24 -24.76 -1.21
N ILE A 4 -29.36 -23.66 -1.95
CA ILE A 4 -29.65 -22.35 -1.37
C ILE A 4 -31.14 -22.10 -1.65
N ASN A 5 -31.95 -22.32 -0.62
CA ASN A 5 -33.36 -21.96 -0.61
C ASN A 5 -33.48 -20.46 -0.31
N LEU A 6 -33.91 -19.65 -1.28
CA LEU A 6 -34.37 -18.29 -1.01
C LEU A 6 -35.91 -18.26 -1.04
N PRO A 7 -36.58 -17.65 -0.04
CA PRO A 7 -38.01 -17.45 -0.08
C PRO A 7 -38.36 -16.40 -1.15
N CYS A 8 -39.14 -16.83 -2.14
CA CYS A 8 -39.76 -15.97 -3.14
C CYS A 8 -41.00 -15.31 -2.52
N THR A 9 -40.87 -14.08 -2.02
CA THR A 9 -42.02 -13.25 -1.65
C THR A 9 -41.73 -11.80 -1.97
N MET A 10 -42.19 -11.37 -3.15
CA MET A 10 -42.80 -10.07 -3.43
C MET A 10 -43.25 -10.17 -4.89
N GLU A 11 -44.54 -10.42 -5.11
CA GLU A 11 -45.13 -10.34 -6.45
C GLU A 11 -44.89 -8.93 -7.02
N ASN A 12 -44.02 -8.81 -8.01
CA ASN A 12 -43.88 -7.60 -8.82
C ASN A 12 -45.15 -7.41 -9.65
N LYS A 13 -46.13 -6.72 -9.08
CA LYS A 13 -47.42 -6.38 -9.71
C LYS A 13 -47.31 -5.40 -10.90
N GLU A 14 -46.10 -4.99 -11.27
CA GLU A 14 -45.87 -4.00 -12.33
C GLU A 14 -45.87 -4.56 -13.76
N ASN A 15 -45.88 -5.89 -13.95
CA ASN A 15 -45.71 -6.50 -15.27
C ASN A 15 -46.86 -7.43 -15.72
N THR A 16 -48.07 -7.23 -15.19
CA THR A 16 -49.27 -7.94 -15.66
C THR A 16 -49.56 -7.56 -17.12
N ARG A 17 -49.50 -8.55 -18.02
CA ARG A 17 -49.87 -8.41 -19.44
C ARG A 17 -51.23 -7.72 -19.59
N PRO A 18 -51.43 -6.76 -20.52
CA PRO A 18 -52.72 -6.12 -20.70
C PRO A 18 -53.75 -7.16 -21.14
N PHE A 19 -54.92 -7.16 -20.50
CA PHE A 19 -56.06 -7.98 -20.88
C PHE A 19 -56.57 -7.55 -22.26
N VAL A 20 -56.48 -8.45 -23.24
CA VAL A 20 -57.05 -8.26 -24.58
C VAL A 20 -58.57 -8.40 -24.50
N ILE A 21 -59.28 -7.27 -24.59
CA ILE A 21 -60.75 -7.26 -24.75
C ILE A 21 -61.04 -7.64 -26.20
N ARG A 22 -61.71 -8.78 -26.38
CA ARG A 22 -62.20 -9.27 -27.68
C ARG A 22 -63.49 -8.52 -28.00
N GLU A 23 -63.51 -7.72 -29.06
CA GLU A 23 -64.76 -7.08 -29.51
C GLU A 23 -65.74 -8.12 -30.03
N SER A 24 -66.91 -8.21 -29.39
CA SER A 24 -68.09 -8.85 -29.96
C SER A 24 -69.05 -7.76 -30.41
N SER A 25 -69.12 -7.55 -31.72
CA SER A 25 -70.15 -6.78 -32.41
C SER A 25 -71.51 -7.45 -32.20
N SER A 26 -72.38 -6.84 -31.39
CA SER A 26 -73.82 -7.15 -31.39
C SER A 26 -74.55 -5.82 -31.46
N ASP A 27 -75.03 -5.53 -32.67
CA ASP A 27 -75.85 -4.38 -33.03
C ASP A 27 -77.29 -4.67 -32.57
N SER A 28 -77.81 -3.88 -31.63
CA SER A 28 -79.18 -4.02 -31.15
C SER A 28 -79.71 -2.64 -30.75
N ASP A 29 -80.41 -2.02 -31.70
CA ASP A 29 -81.10 -0.74 -31.55
C ASP A 29 -82.43 -0.94 -30.82
N GLU A 30 -82.56 -0.42 -29.59
CA GLU A 30 -83.88 -0.19 -28.98
C GLU A 30 -83.89 1.00 -27.99
N ASP A 31 -84.59 2.04 -28.42
CA ASP A 31 -85.45 2.97 -27.68
C ASP A 31 -84.91 3.79 -26.48
N GLY A 32 -84.69 5.09 -26.74
CA GLY A 32 -85.45 6.16 -26.07
C GLY A 32 -85.28 6.44 -24.58
N GLY A 33 -84.40 5.74 -23.86
CA GLY A 33 -84.14 5.96 -22.43
C GLY A 33 -83.12 7.09 -22.18
N ARG A 34 -83.58 8.21 -21.64
CA ARG A 34 -82.76 9.36 -21.15
C ARG A 34 -81.44 8.90 -20.52
N ILE A 35 -80.31 9.18 -21.20
CA ILE A 35 -78.94 8.89 -20.73
C ILE A 35 -78.79 9.43 -19.30
N LEU A 36 -78.77 8.53 -18.33
CA LEU A 36 -78.40 8.85 -16.96
C LEU A 36 -76.88 8.97 -16.95
N TYR A 37 -76.37 10.21 -16.92
CA TYR A 37 -74.95 10.57 -16.81
C TYR A 37 -74.31 9.96 -15.54
N ARG A 38 -74.05 8.65 -15.51
CA ARG A 38 -73.42 7.96 -14.36
C ARG A 38 -72.20 7.10 -14.75
N ASP A 39 -71.96 6.88 -16.04
CA ASP A 39 -70.74 6.22 -16.55
C ASP A 39 -69.60 7.19 -16.90
N ASP A 40 -69.89 8.49 -16.93
CA ASP A 40 -68.89 9.53 -17.08
C ASP A 40 -67.97 9.63 -15.88
N ASP A 41 -68.47 9.38 -14.66
CA ASP A 41 -67.67 9.49 -13.44
C ASP A 41 -66.68 8.34 -13.28
N ASN A 42 -67.04 7.10 -13.63
CA ASN A 42 -66.11 5.96 -13.59
C ASN A 42 -65.01 6.10 -14.66
N THR A 43 -65.40 6.53 -15.87
CA THR A 43 -64.46 6.84 -16.95
C THR A 43 -63.55 8.02 -16.58
N ARG A 44 -64.09 9.03 -15.89
CA ARG A 44 -63.34 10.20 -15.39
C ARG A 44 -62.41 9.82 -14.25
N GLN A 45 -62.83 8.98 -13.32
CA GLN A 45 -61.99 8.42 -12.25
C GLN A 45 -60.86 7.56 -12.81
N ALA A 46 -61.11 6.71 -13.81
CA ALA A 46 -60.08 5.94 -14.49
C ALA A 46 -59.09 6.84 -15.25
N LYS A 47 -59.57 7.92 -15.88
CA LYS A 47 -58.73 8.94 -16.51
C LYS A 47 -57.85 9.67 -15.48
N ILE A 48 -58.41 9.99 -14.32
CA ILE A 48 -57.68 10.64 -13.21
C ILE A 48 -56.61 9.68 -12.66
N ALA A 49 -56.96 8.43 -12.33
CA ALA A 49 -56.02 7.43 -11.84
C ALA A 49 -54.89 7.14 -12.84
N ARG A 50 -55.20 7.07 -14.14
CA ARG A 50 -54.20 6.95 -15.20
C ARG A 50 -53.27 8.17 -15.24
N LYS A 51 -53.82 9.39 -15.10
CA LYS A 51 -53.05 10.64 -15.07
C LYS A 51 -52.13 10.71 -13.85
N GLU A 52 -52.62 10.29 -12.68
CA GLU A 52 -51.84 10.25 -11.43
C GLU A 52 -50.72 9.19 -11.50
N SER A 53 -51.01 7.99 -11.98
CA SER A 53 -50.00 6.94 -12.18
C SER A 53 -48.91 7.37 -13.17
N LEU A 54 -49.30 8.00 -14.29
CA LEU A 54 -48.34 8.54 -15.26
C LEU A 54 -47.49 9.64 -14.65
N SER A 55 -48.08 10.55 -13.88
CA SER A 55 -47.37 11.62 -13.19
C SER A 55 -46.30 11.07 -12.24
N LEU A 56 -46.62 10.03 -11.46
CA LEU A 56 -45.66 9.38 -10.55
C LEU A 56 -44.50 8.75 -11.31
N LYS A 57 -44.77 8.05 -12.43
CA LYS A 57 -43.72 7.44 -13.28
C LYS A 57 -42.81 8.47 -13.94
N LEU A 58 -43.34 9.64 -14.29
CA LEU A 58 -42.53 10.74 -14.86
C LEU A 58 -41.65 11.41 -13.80
N GLN A 59 -42.14 11.54 -12.55
CA GLN A 59 -41.33 12.06 -11.43
C GLN A 59 -40.17 11.13 -11.08
N LEU A 60 -40.38 9.81 -11.18
CA LEU A 60 -39.36 8.79 -10.91
C LEU A 60 -38.54 8.41 -12.15
N ARG A 61 -38.65 9.16 -13.25
CA ARG A 61 -37.93 8.86 -14.49
C ARG A 61 -36.42 9.11 -14.29
N PRO A 62 -35.56 8.11 -14.54
CA PRO A 62 -34.11 8.30 -14.50
C PRO A 62 -33.65 9.32 -15.55
N ASP A 63 -32.57 10.04 -15.25
CA ASP A 63 -32.00 10.97 -16.22
C ASP A 63 -31.43 10.20 -17.43
N LYS A 64 -31.32 10.87 -18.57
CA LYS A 64 -30.71 10.31 -19.78
C LYS A 64 -29.31 9.78 -19.48
N GLN A 65 -28.54 10.52 -18.65
CA GLN A 65 -27.19 10.09 -18.29
C GLN A 65 -27.20 8.81 -17.44
N ASP A 66 -28.17 8.63 -16.54
CA ASP A 66 -28.30 7.39 -15.77
C ASP A 66 -28.60 6.18 -16.67
N LEU A 67 -29.41 6.37 -17.72
CA LEU A 67 -29.69 5.31 -18.68
C LEU A 67 -28.45 4.95 -19.52
N ILE A 68 -27.59 5.92 -19.84
CA ILE A 68 -26.31 5.69 -20.51
C ILE A 68 -25.33 4.97 -19.58
N ASN A 69 -25.23 5.39 -18.32
CA ASN A 69 -24.39 4.76 -17.30
C ASN A 69 -24.82 3.30 -17.03
N ARG A 70 -26.13 3.02 -17.12
CA ARG A 70 -26.70 1.66 -17.03
C ARG A 70 -26.61 0.88 -18.35
N ASN A 71 -25.99 1.46 -19.38
CA ASN A 71 -25.83 0.86 -20.70
C ASN A 71 -27.16 0.47 -21.38
N ILE A 72 -28.22 1.23 -21.12
CA ILE A 72 -29.54 1.08 -21.77
C ILE A 72 -29.59 1.93 -23.05
N LEU A 73 -28.98 3.13 -23.01
CA LEU A 73 -28.82 4.01 -24.17
C LEU A 73 -27.35 4.08 -24.56
N HIS A 74 -27.03 3.72 -25.80
CA HIS A 74 -25.69 3.85 -26.35
C HIS A 74 -25.56 5.20 -27.07
N GLN A 75 -24.51 5.96 -26.74
CA GLN A 75 -24.19 7.22 -27.42
C GLN A 75 -23.34 7.02 -28.68
N VAL A 76 -22.70 5.85 -28.80
CA VAL A 76 -21.70 5.52 -29.81
C VAL A 76 -22.36 4.75 -30.94
N THR A 77 -21.94 5.00 -32.18
CA THR A 77 -22.46 4.29 -33.36
C THR A 77 -21.95 2.85 -33.43
N ASP A 78 -22.68 1.98 -34.12
CA ASP A 78 -22.28 0.57 -34.28
C ASP A 78 -20.91 0.40 -34.97
N ASN A 79 -20.57 1.31 -35.90
CA ASN A 79 -19.27 1.31 -36.57
C ASN A 79 -18.13 1.66 -35.61
N GLU A 80 -18.29 2.70 -34.79
CA GLU A 80 -17.30 3.06 -33.76
C GLU A 80 -17.13 1.96 -32.71
N LEU A 81 -18.21 1.26 -32.35
CA LEU A 81 -18.14 0.07 -31.48
C LEU A 81 -17.34 -1.07 -32.13
N LYS A 82 -17.51 -1.29 -33.43
CA LYS A 82 -16.75 -2.30 -34.15
C LYS A 82 -15.25 -1.95 -34.20
N GLU A 83 -14.92 -0.71 -34.53
CA GLU A 83 -13.53 -0.23 -34.57
C GLU A 83 -12.85 -0.31 -33.19
N THR A 84 -13.53 0.13 -32.13
CA THR A 84 -13.00 0.05 -30.77
C THR A 84 -12.80 -1.40 -30.34
N LYS A 85 -13.75 -2.30 -30.68
CA LYS A 85 -13.63 -3.74 -30.41
C LYS A 85 -12.46 -4.35 -31.17
N GLU A 86 -12.27 -4.01 -32.45
CA GLU A 86 -11.13 -4.48 -33.25
C GLU A 86 -9.80 -3.96 -32.70
N ALA A 87 -9.72 -2.68 -32.32
CA ALA A 87 -8.53 -2.08 -31.71
C ALA A 87 -8.18 -2.72 -30.36
N ILE A 88 -9.19 -2.98 -29.51
CA ILE A 88 -9.02 -3.71 -28.25
C ILE A 88 -8.56 -5.15 -28.53
N GLY A 89 -9.15 -5.83 -29.51
CA GLY A 89 -8.78 -7.17 -29.93
C GLY A 89 -7.32 -7.27 -30.37
N ALA A 90 -6.89 -6.37 -31.26
CA ALA A 90 -5.51 -6.31 -31.73
C ALA A 90 -4.51 -6.07 -30.57
N ARG A 91 -4.86 -5.15 -29.65
CA ARG A 91 -4.04 -4.87 -28.46
C ARG A 91 -3.95 -6.08 -27.53
N LEU A 92 -5.06 -6.79 -27.34
CA LEU A 92 -5.11 -7.99 -26.50
C LEU A 92 -4.24 -9.10 -27.08
N ILE A 93 -4.36 -9.39 -28.39
CA ILE A 93 -3.55 -10.39 -29.09
C ILE A 93 -2.05 -10.12 -28.87
N ARG A 94 -1.60 -8.86 -29.06
CA ARG A 94 -0.21 -8.46 -28.83
C ARG A 94 0.23 -8.66 -27.38
N ARG A 95 -0.63 -8.37 -26.39
CA ARG A 95 -0.29 -8.59 -24.97
C ARG A 95 -0.21 -10.07 -24.61
N LEU A 96 -1.10 -10.88 -25.19
CA LEU A 96 -1.11 -12.32 -24.97
C LEU A 96 0.09 -13.01 -25.61
N SER A 97 0.57 -12.54 -26.77
CA SER A 97 1.78 -13.09 -27.41
C SER A 97 3.05 -12.83 -26.61
N MET A 98 3.08 -11.75 -25.82
CA MET A 98 4.20 -11.36 -24.96
C MET A 98 3.93 -11.65 -23.49
N ARG A 99 2.98 -12.54 -23.18
CA ARG A 99 2.58 -12.81 -21.80
C ARG A 99 3.70 -13.57 -21.07
N PRO A 100 4.25 -13.02 -19.97
CA PRO A 100 5.26 -13.71 -19.17
C PRO A 100 4.75 -15.04 -18.59
N THR A 101 5.67 -15.97 -18.36
CA THR A 101 5.32 -17.25 -17.72
C THR A 101 5.08 -17.05 -16.22
N ALA A 102 4.41 -18.00 -15.58
CA ALA A 102 4.19 -17.93 -14.14
C ALA A 102 5.52 -17.97 -13.35
N GLU A 103 6.49 -18.76 -13.81
CA GLU A 103 7.81 -18.88 -13.19
C GLU A 103 8.59 -17.55 -13.25
N GLU A 104 8.59 -16.88 -14.40
CA GLU A 104 9.21 -15.55 -14.56
C GLU A 104 8.62 -14.49 -13.61
N LEU A 105 7.32 -14.59 -13.32
CA LEU A 105 6.65 -13.70 -12.36
C LEU A 105 7.02 -14.04 -10.92
N VAL A 106 7.27 -15.31 -10.60
CA VAL A 106 7.77 -15.75 -9.29
C VAL A 106 9.21 -15.26 -9.08
N GLU A 107 10.08 -15.40 -10.09
CA GLU A 107 11.46 -14.91 -10.04
C GLU A 107 11.54 -13.39 -9.86
N ARG A 108 10.66 -12.65 -10.54
CA ARG A 108 10.51 -11.20 -10.36
C ARG A 108 9.79 -10.80 -9.08
N ASN A 109 9.45 -11.78 -8.23
CA ASN A 109 8.80 -11.56 -6.95
C ASN A 109 7.41 -10.89 -7.04
N ILE A 110 6.75 -11.03 -8.19
CA ILE A 110 5.40 -10.51 -8.48
C ILE A 110 4.35 -11.55 -8.07
N LEU A 111 4.53 -12.79 -8.52
CA LEU A 111 3.67 -13.91 -8.14
C LEU A 111 4.24 -14.60 -6.91
N LYS A 112 3.49 -14.62 -5.80
CA LYS A 112 3.89 -15.31 -4.57
C LYS A 112 3.31 -16.72 -4.57
N THR A 113 4.16 -17.73 -4.38
CA THR A 113 3.73 -19.14 -4.32
C THR A 113 3.25 -19.56 -2.93
N GLN A 114 3.67 -18.84 -1.90
CA GLN A 114 3.39 -19.16 -0.50
C GLN A 114 2.21 -18.35 0.02
N THR A 115 1.53 -18.89 1.04
CA THR A 115 0.47 -18.16 1.74
C THR A 115 1.08 -17.01 2.56
N PRO A 116 0.32 -15.93 2.82
CA PRO A 116 0.82 -14.80 3.63
C PRO A 116 1.20 -15.22 5.06
N ALA A 117 0.59 -16.28 5.59
CA ALA A 117 0.92 -16.85 6.89
C ALA A 117 2.29 -17.54 6.89
N GLU A 118 2.60 -18.32 5.86
CA GLU A 118 3.89 -19.00 5.70
C GLU A 118 5.03 -18.00 5.49
N GLU A 119 4.82 -16.96 4.68
CA GLU A 119 5.83 -15.89 4.47
C GLU A 119 6.16 -15.20 5.80
N LYS A 120 5.15 -14.91 6.63
CA LYS A 120 5.34 -14.31 7.96
C LYS A 120 6.16 -15.24 8.87
N LYS A 121 5.84 -16.54 8.89
CA LYS A 121 6.57 -17.53 9.67
C LYS A 121 8.03 -17.63 9.24
N GLN A 122 8.31 -17.72 7.94
CA GLN A 122 9.67 -17.77 7.42
C GLN A 122 10.46 -16.50 7.73
N LYS A 123 9.80 -15.33 7.69
CA LYS A 123 10.43 -14.06 8.07
C LYS A 123 10.79 -14.03 9.56
N GLU A 124 9.91 -14.53 10.41
CA GLU A 124 10.14 -14.65 11.85
C GLU A 124 11.27 -15.63 12.18
N GLU A 125 11.29 -16.80 11.52
CA GLU A 125 12.37 -17.78 11.64
C GLU A 125 13.71 -17.19 11.19
N LYS A 126 13.75 -16.50 10.04
CA LYS A 126 14.95 -15.80 9.55
C LYS A 126 15.40 -14.72 10.53
N LYS A 127 14.47 -13.96 11.10
CA LYS A 127 14.76 -12.93 12.11
C LYS A 127 15.36 -13.55 13.37
N SER A 128 14.74 -14.60 13.89
CA SER A 128 15.21 -15.33 15.07
C SER A 128 16.60 -15.93 14.84
N TYR A 129 16.80 -16.56 13.67
CA TYR A 129 18.10 -17.11 13.27
C TYR A 129 19.19 -16.03 13.20
N LEU A 130 18.90 -14.90 12.55
CA LEU A 130 19.84 -13.78 12.44
C LEU A 130 20.19 -13.21 13.81
N LEU A 131 19.19 -12.99 14.67
CA LEU A 131 19.40 -12.47 16.01
C LEU A 131 20.33 -13.38 16.81
N ARG A 132 20.11 -14.70 16.74
CA ARG A 132 21.02 -15.69 17.33
C ARG A 132 22.41 -15.65 16.71
N LYS A 133 22.55 -15.49 15.39
CA LYS A 133 23.88 -15.39 14.75
C LYS A 133 24.63 -14.13 15.16
N LEU A 134 23.92 -13.02 15.34
CA LEU A 134 24.50 -11.77 15.80
C LEU A 134 24.88 -11.80 17.29
N SER A 135 24.16 -12.57 18.13
CA SER A 135 24.51 -12.71 19.55
C SER A 135 25.84 -13.47 19.75
N PHE A 136 26.18 -14.38 18.85
CA PHE A 136 27.47 -15.09 18.84
C PHE A 136 28.48 -14.44 17.90
N ARG A 137 28.36 -13.13 17.62
CA ARG A 137 29.32 -12.41 16.79
C ARG A 137 30.63 -12.24 17.57
N PRO A 138 31.77 -12.72 17.06
CA PRO A 138 33.06 -12.58 17.73
C PRO A 138 33.47 -11.12 17.86
N THR A 139 34.20 -10.81 18.93
CA THR A 139 34.76 -9.48 19.13
C THR A 139 35.92 -9.21 18.16
N VAL A 140 36.25 -7.94 17.96
CA VAL A 140 37.41 -7.55 17.12
C VAL A 140 38.70 -8.13 17.69
N GLU A 141 38.83 -8.18 19.02
CA GLU A 141 40.01 -8.69 19.68
C GLU A 141 40.20 -10.20 19.46
N GLU A 142 39.13 -10.98 19.54
CA GLU A 142 39.14 -12.41 19.18
C GLU A 142 39.53 -12.63 17.71
N LEU A 143 39.08 -11.76 16.80
CA LEU A 143 39.45 -11.85 15.38
C LEU A 143 40.93 -11.52 15.14
N LYS A 144 41.51 -10.58 15.91
CA LYS A 144 42.94 -10.26 15.86
C LYS A 144 43.79 -11.40 16.41
N GLU A 145 43.39 -11.99 17.54
CA GLU A 145 44.08 -13.14 18.15
C GLU A 145 44.11 -14.33 17.17
N LYS A 146 42.99 -14.59 16.51
CA LYS A 146 42.87 -15.61 15.46
C LYS A 146 43.51 -15.21 14.12
N LYS A 147 44.10 -14.01 14.03
CA LYS A 147 44.70 -13.44 12.81
C LYS A 147 43.77 -13.44 11.59
N ILE A 148 42.47 -13.32 11.83
CA ILE A 148 41.43 -13.21 10.79
C ILE A 148 41.37 -11.77 10.27
N ILE A 149 41.60 -10.78 11.15
CA ILE A 149 41.60 -9.36 10.81
C ILE A 149 42.93 -8.72 11.20
N ARG A 150 43.45 -7.84 10.35
CA ARG A 150 44.69 -7.11 10.62
C ARG A 150 44.39 -5.69 11.09
N PHE A 151 45.43 -4.99 11.55
CA PHE A 151 45.31 -3.64 12.10
C PHE A 151 44.77 -2.60 11.10
N ASN A 152 44.93 -2.84 9.80
CA ASN A 152 44.49 -1.96 8.72
C ASN A 152 43.08 -2.30 8.17
N ASP A 153 42.51 -3.44 8.57
CA ASP A 153 41.23 -3.92 8.04
C ASP A 153 40.03 -3.40 8.87
N TYR A 154 40.25 -2.97 10.13
CA TYR A 154 39.24 -2.39 11.01
C TYR A 154 39.75 -1.13 11.70
N ILE A 155 39.04 -0.02 11.52
CA ILE A 155 39.31 1.26 12.17
C ILE A 155 38.07 1.64 12.97
N GLU A 156 38.26 1.91 14.25
CA GLU A 156 37.22 2.45 15.11
C GLU A 156 37.28 3.98 15.06
N VAL A 157 36.18 4.64 14.67
CA VAL A 157 36.09 6.10 14.66
C VAL A 157 35.38 6.53 15.95
N THR A 158 36.14 7.14 16.86
CA THR A 158 35.60 7.76 18.07
C THR A 158 35.48 9.27 17.90
N GLN A 159 34.48 9.86 18.56
CA GLN A 159 34.24 11.29 18.51
C GLN A 159 35.32 12.00 19.34
N ALA A 160 36.15 12.80 18.67
CA ALA A 160 37.17 13.60 19.35
C ALA A 160 36.52 14.85 19.96
N HIS A 161 37.07 15.34 21.07
CA HIS A 161 36.70 16.64 21.59
C HIS A 161 37.05 17.74 20.58
N ASP A 162 36.06 18.55 20.22
CA ASP A 162 36.28 19.77 19.44
C ASP A 162 36.82 20.85 20.37
N TYR A 163 38.15 20.95 20.41
CA TYR A 163 38.85 22.07 21.03
C TYR A 163 39.42 22.98 19.94
N ASP A 164 39.50 24.28 20.24
CA ASP A 164 40.05 25.26 19.32
C ASP A 164 41.57 25.05 19.14
N ARG A 165 41.95 24.42 18.03
CA ARG A 165 43.35 24.17 17.65
C ARG A 165 44.10 25.45 17.25
N ARG A 166 43.39 26.57 17.09
CA ARG A 166 43.96 27.87 16.71
C ARG A 166 44.23 28.78 17.90
N ALA A 167 43.77 28.44 19.10
CA ALA A 167 43.98 29.20 20.32
C ALA A 167 45.47 29.50 20.64
N ASP A 168 45.69 30.48 21.52
CA ASP A 168 47.03 30.87 21.98
C ASP A 168 47.74 29.68 22.64
N LYS A 169 49.05 29.57 22.41
CA LYS A 169 49.90 28.47 22.86
C LYS A 169 50.78 28.96 24.00
N PRO A 170 50.30 29.02 25.25
CA PRO A 170 51.04 29.65 26.35
C PRO A 170 52.43 29.02 26.57
N TRP A 171 52.60 27.74 26.22
CA TRP A 171 53.89 27.05 26.26
C TRP A 171 54.96 27.63 25.33
N THR A 172 54.59 28.44 24.33
CA THR A 172 55.55 29.14 23.47
C THR A 172 56.31 30.25 24.19
N ARG A 173 55.78 30.77 25.32
CA ARG A 173 56.39 31.85 26.13
C ARG A 173 56.98 31.35 27.45
N LEU A 174 57.26 30.06 27.55
CA LEU A 174 57.68 29.43 28.80
C LEU A 174 59.09 29.87 29.23
N THR A 175 59.24 30.34 30.47
CA THR A 175 60.56 30.77 30.99
C THR A 175 61.48 29.57 31.23
N PRO A 176 62.81 29.76 31.32
CA PRO A 176 63.74 28.67 31.66
C PRO A 176 63.40 27.98 33.00
N LYS A 177 62.90 28.75 33.97
CA LYS A 177 62.47 28.24 35.28
C LYS A 177 61.24 27.35 35.14
N ASP A 178 60.24 27.79 34.39
CA ASP A 178 59.03 27.01 34.16
C ASP A 178 59.34 25.73 33.36
N LYS A 179 60.24 25.82 32.37
CA LYS A 179 60.75 24.64 31.65
C LYS A 179 61.40 23.63 32.59
N ALA A 180 62.16 24.08 33.59
CA ALA A 180 62.79 23.20 34.58
C ALA A 180 61.75 22.57 35.53
N ALA A 181 60.77 23.37 35.98
CA ALA A 181 59.66 22.88 36.80
C ALA A 181 58.85 21.80 36.08
N ILE A 182 58.48 22.03 34.81
CA ILE A 182 57.77 21.04 33.99
C ILE A 182 58.62 19.77 33.78
N ARG A 183 59.93 19.89 33.54
CA ARG A 183 60.80 18.68 33.44
C ARG A 183 60.82 17.87 34.72
N LYS A 184 60.86 18.54 35.88
CA LYS A 184 60.81 17.89 37.19
C LYS A 184 59.48 17.19 37.41
N GLU A 185 58.37 17.90 37.18
CA GLU A 185 57.01 17.36 37.29
C GLU A 185 56.80 16.16 36.35
N LEU A 186 57.28 16.23 35.11
CA LEU A 186 57.22 15.11 34.16
C LEU A 186 58.04 13.90 34.61
N ASN A 187 59.19 14.10 35.26
CA ASN A 187 59.96 13.00 35.83
C ASN A 187 59.25 12.38 37.03
N GLU A 188 58.65 13.20 37.90
CA GLU A 188 57.84 12.77 39.04
C GLU A 188 56.70 11.87 38.53
N PHE A 189 55.88 12.37 37.59
CA PHE A 189 54.76 11.64 37.01
C PHE A 189 55.18 10.29 36.40
N LYS A 190 56.26 10.27 35.60
CA LYS A 190 56.80 9.03 35.01
C LYS A 190 57.25 8.01 36.06
N SER A 191 57.65 8.48 37.24
CA SER A 191 58.20 7.63 38.30
C SER A 191 57.14 7.15 39.30
N SER A 192 56.11 7.94 39.59
CA SER A 192 55.14 7.70 40.67
C SER A 192 53.72 7.42 40.19
N GLU A 193 53.23 8.11 39.16
CA GLU A 193 51.82 8.09 38.77
C GLU A 193 51.56 7.28 37.48
N MET A 194 52.52 7.24 36.56
CA MET A 194 52.40 6.52 35.30
C MET A 194 52.45 5.00 35.54
N ALA A 195 51.33 4.32 35.30
CA ALA A 195 51.25 2.86 35.37
C ALA A 195 52.01 2.22 34.20
N VAL A 196 53.23 1.74 34.47
CA VAL A 196 54.08 1.01 33.52
C VAL A 196 54.28 -0.42 33.98
N HIS A 197 54.16 -1.39 33.07
CA HIS A 197 54.44 -2.79 33.35
C HIS A 197 55.88 -2.99 33.83
N GLU A 198 56.10 -3.80 34.87
CA GLU A 198 57.39 -3.89 35.58
C GLU A 198 58.58 -4.20 34.65
N GLY A 199 58.43 -5.18 33.75
CA GLY A 199 59.47 -5.56 32.79
C GLY A 199 59.88 -4.44 31.81
N SER A 200 59.04 -3.43 31.60
CA SER A 200 59.27 -2.35 30.64
C SER A 200 59.67 -1.02 31.28
N ARG A 201 59.78 -0.96 32.62
CA ARG A 201 60.15 0.28 33.34
C ARG A 201 61.47 0.88 32.87
N HIS A 202 62.44 0.05 32.48
CA HIS A 202 63.76 0.50 32.01
C HIS A 202 63.70 1.28 30.68
N LEU A 203 62.59 1.19 29.92
CA LEU A 203 62.39 1.95 28.67
C LEU A 203 61.84 3.36 28.92
N THR A 204 61.57 3.72 30.16
CA THR A 204 61.08 5.07 30.51
C THR A 204 62.23 6.08 30.49
N ARG A 205 62.13 7.10 29.64
CA ARG A 205 63.17 8.13 29.48
C ARG A 205 62.89 9.34 30.37
N PHE A 206 63.80 9.60 31.31
CA PHE A 206 63.76 10.77 32.19
C PHE A 206 64.47 11.98 31.57
N HIS A 207 63.97 13.16 31.88
CA HIS A 207 64.62 14.42 31.57
C HIS A 207 65.81 14.64 32.50
N ARG A 208 66.87 15.27 32.00
CA ARG A 208 68.01 15.63 32.84
C ARG A 208 67.60 16.69 33.87
N PRO A 209 68.07 16.57 35.13
CA PRO A 209 67.91 17.59 36.16
C PRO A 209 68.37 18.97 35.67
#